data_AF-A0A261B3F0-F1
#
_entry.id   AF-A0A261B3F0-F1
#
_cell.length_a   1.000
_cell.length_b   1.000
_cell.length_c   1.000
_cell.angle_alpha   90.00
_cell.angle_beta   90.00
_cell.angle_gamma   90.00
#
_symmetry.space_group_name_H-M   'P 1'
#
loop_
_entity.id
_entity.type
_entity.pdbx_description
1 polymer ?
#
loop_
_entity_poly.entity_id
_entity_poly.type
_entity_poly.pdbx_seq_one_letter_code
_entity_poly.pdbx_strand_id
1 'polypeptide(L)'
;MTGLSLDEILSLPQVHVKDIKSLTDKLQKFTTGGADQLMVISDFDFTLSRFSDKSGNRCSSCYCVFDSAVGTNNPEWCRKFVGLYHKYGPVEHDHSWQQSHELIIQGGFKKQAIDDYVAHCNIQLRDNADIMMKKMSNHSVPFIIFSAGIGTIIEMYLKHKFGRVEENTHIVSNMMGFDEDGYVNSFSDPLIHVFCKNSSVMPADRTFSQQIHGRKNVMLLGDSVGDAFMDVGVEEEQVSLKIGFVNHDADKLVDKYLHYFDIVLVDDQSMDIPNQILEAIYAKSY
;
A
#
# COMPACT_ATOMS: atom_id res chain seq x y z
N MET A 1 22.47 21.70 1.96
CA MET A 1 22.52 21.13 3.31
C MET A 1 21.11 20.74 3.70
N THR A 2 20.77 19.46 3.61
CA THR A 2 19.62 18.88 4.32
C THR A 2 19.95 17.40 4.53
N GLY A 3 20.80 17.14 5.54
CA GLY A 3 20.84 15.79 6.10
C GLY A 3 19.51 15.54 6.80
N LEU A 4 19.06 14.28 6.84
CA LEU A 4 17.91 13.88 7.64
C LEU A 4 18.09 14.37 9.08
N SER A 5 17.26 15.30 9.54
CA SER A 5 17.28 15.72 10.93
C SER A 5 16.41 14.76 11.74
N LEU A 6 17.04 13.68 12.23
CA LEU A 6 16.32 12.68 13.03
C LEU A 6 15.69 13.31 14.26
N ASP A 7 16.34 14.31 14.86
CA ASP A 7 15.81 15.05 16.01
C ASP A 7 14.53 15.81 15.66
N GLU A 8 14.43 16.41 14.46
CA GLU A 8 13.20 17.05 13.99
C GLU A 8 12.08 16.03 13.80
N ILE A 9 12.37 14.90 13.15
CA ILE A 9 11.39 13.82 12.96
C ILE A 9 10.88 13.28 14.30
N LEU A 10 11.78 13.03 15.25
CA LEU A 10 11.44 12.50 16.58
C LEU A 10 10.73 13.55 17.46
N SER A 11 10.81 14.84 17.13
CA SER A 11 10.09 15.89 17.84
C SER A 11 8.61 16.00 17.45
N LEU A 12 8.21 15.38 16.34
CA LEU A 12 6.85 15.43 15.84
C LEU A 12 5.92 14.54 16.68
N PRO A 13 4.77 15.07 17.16
CA PRO A 13 3.92 14.35 18.10
C PRO A 13 3.29 13.07 17.53
N GLN A 14 3.13 13.00 16.21
CA GLN A 14 2.61 11.82 15.53
C GLN A 14 3.65 10.71 15.33
N VAL A 15 4.93 10.98 15.59
CA VAL A 15 6.04 10.04 15.33
C VAL A 15 6.40 9.32 16.61
N HIS A 16 6.28 7.99 16.58
CA HIS A 16 6.66 7.12 17.69
C HIS A 16 7.73 6.14 17.25
N VAL A 17 8.80 6.04 18.03
CA VAL A 17 9.95 5.17 17.77
C VAL A 17 10.34 4.47 19.07
N LYS A 18 10.48 3.14 19.03
CA LYS A 18 10.85 2.34 20.21
C LYS A 18 12.36 2.27 20.42
N ASP A 19 13.12 2.05 19.35
CA ASP A 19 14.58 1.89 19.39
C ASP A 19 15.26 2.87 18.43
N ILE A 20 15.58 4.05 18.97
CA ILE A 20 16.22 5.14 18.23
C ILE A 20 17.59 4.71 17.68
N LYS A 21 18.34 3.88 18.42
CA LYS A 21 19.66 3.43 17.99
C LYS A 21 19.55 2.52 16.77
N SER A 22 18.69 1.51 16.84
CA SER A 22 18.41 0.62 15.71
C SER A 22 17.93 1.39 14.48
N LEU A 23 17.01 2.35 14.67
CA LEU A 23 16.55 3.23 13.60
C LEU A 23 17.70 4.02 12.97
N THR A 24 18.57 4.63 13.79
CA THR A 24 19.72 5.40 13.33
C THR A 24 20.68 4.53 12.51
N ASP A 25 21.00 3.33 13.00
CA ASP A 25 21.89 2.39 12.32
C ASP A 25 21.30 1.97 10.95
N LYS A 26 19.97 1.73 10.87
CA LYS A 26 19.28 1.45 9.61
C LYS A 26 19.34 2.64 8.64
N LEU A 27 18.99 3.84 9.10
CA LEU A 27 19.03 5.05 8.27
C LEU A 27 20.44 5.33 7.74
N GLN A 28 21.48 5.05 8.52
CA GLN A 28 22.87 5.14 8.05
C GLN A 28 23.15 4.16 6.90
N LYS A 29 22.69 2.91 6.99
CA LYS A 29 22.84 1.93 5.89
C LYS A 29 22.07 2.34 4.64
N PHE A 30 20.86 2.87 4.80
CA PHE A 30 20.04 3.37 3.69
C PHE A 30 20.71 4.55 2.98
N THR A 31 21.16 5.55 3.73
CA THR A 31 21.84 6.72 3.16
C THR A 31 23.21 6.39 2.59
N THR A 32 23.92 5.38 3.11
CA THR A 32 25.21 4.93 2.56
C THR A 32 25.01 4.11 1.28
N GLY A 33 23.95 3.30 1.21
CA GLY A 33 23.64 2.51 0.02
C GLY A 33 23.04 3.30 -1.13
N GLY A 34 22.39 4.43 -0.84
CA GLY A 34 21.80 5.30 -1.86
C GLY A 34 20.63 4.65 -2.62
N ALA A 35 20.22 5.30 -3.72
CA ALA A 35 19.10 4.84 -4.54
C ALA A 35 19.33 3.46 -5.16
N ASP A 36 20.57 3.12 -5.53
CA ASP A 36 20.92 1.87 -6.21
C ASP A 36 20.77 0.63 -5.33
N GLN A 37 20.73 0.80 -4.01
CA GLN A 37 20.54 -0.28 -3.05
C GLN A 37 19.12 -0.34 -2.49
N LEU A 38 18.26 0.64 -2.82
CA LEU A 38 16.93 0.80 -2.23
C LEU A 38 15.84 0.13 -3.07
N MET A 39 14.93 -0.58 -2.42
CA MET A 39 13.59 -0.85 -2.95
C MET A 39 12.52 -0.44 -1.93
N VAL A 40 11.32 -0.14 -2.40
CA VAL A 40 10.19 0.26 -1.55
C VAL A 40 9.04 -0.70 -1.76
N ILE A 41 8.50 -1.24 -0.66
CA ILE A 41 7.32 -2.09 -0.65
C ILE A 41 6.25 -1.41 0.21
N SER A 42 5.06 -1.25 -0.33
CA SER A 42 3.97 -0.55 0.35
C SER A 42 2.66 -1.28 0.20
N ASP A 43 1.87 -1.36 1.26
CA ASP A 43 0.43 -1.58 1.08
C ASP A 43 -0.21 -0.37 0.38
N PHE A 44 -1.41 -0.55 -0.15
CA PHE A 44 -2.19 0.52 -0.79
C PHE A 44 -3.28 1.10 0.12
N ASP A 45 -4.22 0.28 0.56
CA ASP A 45 -5.44 0.75 1.21
C ASP A 45 -5.11 1.27 2.62
N PHE A 46 -5.36 2.54 2.89
CA PHE A 46 -5.04 3.19 4.17
C PHE A 46 -3.54 3.25 4.52
N THR A 47 -2.67 2.85 3.61
CA THR A 47 -1.23 3.13 3.63
C THR A 47 -0.89 4.22 2.62
N LEU A 48 -0.94 3.94 1.31
CA LEU A 48 -0.78 4.96 0.26
C LEU A 48 -2.03 5.82 0.12
N SER A 49 -3.21 5.21 0.26
CA SER A 49 -4.47 5.93 0.33
C SER A 49 -4.72 6.42 1.76
N ARG A 50 -5.46 7.52 1.86
CA ARG A 50 -5.92 8.11 3.11
C ARG A 50 -6.90 7.19 3.80
N PHE A 51 -6.86 7.20 5.12
CA PHE A 51 -7.91 6.63 5.94
C PHE A 51 -9.10 7.58 6.06
N SER A 52 -8.84 8.87 6.23
CA SER A 52 -9.85 9.92 6.35
C SER A 52 -9.57 11.07 5.38
N ASP A 53 -10.63 11.70 4.89
CA ASP A 53 -10.53 12.93 4.11
C ASP A 53 -10.22 14.15 5.01
N LYS A 54 -10.03 15.33 4.42
CA LYS A 54 -9.72 16.56 5.17
C LYS A 54 -10.87 17.03 6.07
N SER A 55 -12.07 16.47 5.91
CA SER A 55 -13.25 16.73 6.73
C SER A 55 -13.46 15.68 7.81
N GLY A 56 -12.60 14.66 7.90
CA GLY A 56 -12.68 13.57 8.87
C GLY A 56 -13.61 12.42 8.45
N ASN A 57 -14.14 12.42 7.23
CA ASN A 57 -14.95 11.30 6.74
C ASN A 57 -14.06 10.15 6.30
N ARG A 58 -14.54 8.91 6.43
CA ARG A 58 -13.81 7.71 6.00
C ARG A 58 -13.62 7.71 4.48
N CYS A 59 -12.38 7.56 4.04
CA CYS A 59 -12.05 7.30 2.64
C CYS A 59 -12.33 5.83 2.27
N SER A 60 -12.55 5.59 0.99
CA SER A 60 -12.81 4.24 0.46
C SER A 60 -11.53 3.40 0.41
N SER A 61 -11.64 2.09 0.69
CA SER A 61 -10.67 1.10 0.21
C SER A 61 -11.01 0.66 -1.21
N CYS A 62 -10.17 -0.19 -1.82
CA CYS A 62 -10.43 -0.78 -3.13
C CYS A 62 -11.79 -1.50 -3.20
N TYR A 63 -12.17 -2.21 -2.13
CA TYR A 63 -13.44 -2.94 -2.08
C TYR A 63 -14.66 -2.00 -2.03
N CYS A 64 -14.52 -0.81 -1.44
CA CYS A 64 -15.61 0.16 -1.32
C CYS A 64 -15.99 0.83 -2.66
N VAL A 65 -15.24 0.62 -3.74
CA VAL A 65 -15.61 1.12 -5.08
C VAL A 65 -16.98 0.57 -5.51
N PHE A 66 -17.26 -0.68 -5.12
CA PHE A 66 -18.55 -1.32 -5.39
C PHE A 66 -19.69 -0.81 -4.51
N ASP A 67 -19.44 -0.02 -3.46
CA ASP A 67 -20.53 0.57 -2.67
C ASP A 67 -21.22 1.71 -3.45
N SER A 68 -20.41 2.48 -4.21
CA SER A 68 -20.85 3.63 -5.00
C SER A 68 -21.54 3.21 -6.30
N ALA A 69 -21.06 2.12 -6.90
CA ALA A 69 -21.62 1.45 -8.07
C ALA A 69 -23.12 1.13 -7.95
N VAL A 70 -23.57 0.92 -6.72
CA VAL A 70 -24.85 0.25 -6.49
C VAL A 70 -25.98 1.19 -6.07
N GLY A 71 -25.65 2.41 -5.63
CA GLY A 71 -26.64 3.44 -5.33
C GLY A 71 -27.46 3.86 -6.55
N THR A 72 -26.94 3.68 -7.77
CA THR A 72 -27.56 4.23 -8.98
C THR A 72 -28.34 3.21 -9.81
N ASN A 73 -28.03 1.91 -9.77
CA ASN A 73 -28.64 0.92 -10.71
C ASN A 73 -29.05 -0.46 -10.15
N ASN A 74 -28.67 -0.88 -8.92
CA ASN A 74 -29.10 -2.20 -8.42
C ASN A 74 -29.08 -2.36 -6.86
N PRO A 75 -30.03 -1.77 -6.12
CA PRO A 75 -30.00 -1.68 -4.65
C PRO A 75 -29.80 -2.98 -3.86
N GLU A 76 -30.05 -4.15 -4.47
CA GLU A 76 -29.80 -5.44 -3.85
C GLU A 76 -28.30 -5.70 -3.62
N TRP A 77 -27.45 -5.36 -4.60
CA TRP A 77 -26.00 -5.59 -4.47
C TRP A 77 -25.37 -4.67 -3.42
N CYS A 78 -25.93 -3.47 -3.19
CA CYS A 78 -25.41 -2.50 -2.22
C CYS A 78 -25.55 -3.12 -0.84
N ARG A 79 -26.72 -3.68 -0.56
CA ARG A 79 -26.98 -4.38 0.70
C ARG A 79 -26.07 -5.59 0.90
N LYS A 80 -25.70 -6.29 -0.17
CA LYS A 80 -24.76 -7.42 -0.09
C LYS A 80 -23.32 -6.96 0.21
N PHE A 81 -22.80 -5.95 -0.49
CA PHE A 81 -21.45 -5.40 -0.26
C PHE A 81 -21.33 -4.68 1.09
N VAL A 82 -22.28 -3.80 1.41
CA VAL A 82 -22.37 -3.14 2.73
C VAL A 82 -22.53 -4.18 3.84
N GLY A 83 -23.32 -5.23 3.60
CA GLY A 83 -23.49 -6.35 4.53
C GLY A 83 -22.19 -7.12 4.80
N LEU A 84 -21.38 -7.38 3.77
CA LEU A 84 -20.04 -7.97 3.93
C LEU A 84 -19.12 -7.06 4.73
N TYR A 85 -19.09 -5.76 4.41
CA TYR A 85 -18.26 -4.79 5.13
C TYR A 85 -18.63 -4.72 6.63
N HIS A 86 -19.91 -4.64 6.96
CA HIS A 86 -20.34 -4.68 8.37
C HIS A 86 -19.98 -5.99 9.08
N LYS A 87 -20.01 -7.11 8.37
CA LYS A 87 -19.72 -8.42 8.94
C LYS A 87 -18.23 -8.65 9.18
N TYR A 88 -17.36 -8.13 8.30
CA TYR A 88 -15.95 -8.50 8.27
C TYR A 88 -14.97 -7.34 8.43
N GLY A 89 -15.37 -6.09 8.16
CA GLY A 89 -14.53 -4.91 8.34
C GLY A 89 -13.90 -4.79 9.74
N PRO A 90 -14.59 -5.16 10.84
CA PRO A 90 -13.99 -5.14 12.18
C PRO A 90 -13.01 -6.30 12.47
N VAL A 91 -12.98 -7.36 11.66
CA VAL A 91 -12.33 -8.63 12.03
C VAL A 91 -11.35 -9.16 10.99
N GLU A 92 -11.26 -8.59 9.78
CA GLU A 92 -10.28 -8.91 8.71
C GLU A 92 -9.85 -10.41 8.67
N HIS A 93 -10.66 -11.27 8.02
CA HIS A 93 -10.44 -12.72 7.94
C HIS A 93 -10.49 -13.24 6.50
N ASP A 94 -9.64 -14.18 6.12
CA ASP A 94 -9.50 -14.73 4.74
C ASP A 94 -10.82 -15.09 4.04
N HIS A 95 -11.82 -15.53 4.82
CA HIS A 95 -13.15 -15.86 4.32
C HIS A 95 -13.93 -14.64 3.79
N SER A 96 -13.60 -13.42 4.22
CA SER A 96 -14.23 -12.18 3.75
C SER A 96 -13.78 -11.81 2.34
N TRP A 97 -12.50 -12.05 2.01
CA TRP A 97 -11.94 -11.74 0.70
C TRP A 97 -12.50 -12.66 -0.38
N GLN A 98 -12.56 -13.97 -0.13
CA GLN A 98 -13.18 -14.94 -1.05
C GLN A 98 -14.65 -14.62 -1.30
N GLN A 99 -15.43 -14.34 -0.23
CA GLN A 99 -16.84 -13.97 -0.38
C GLN A 99 -17.04 -12.65 -1.13
N SER A 100 -16.14 -11.69 -0.95
CA SER A 100 -16.17 -10.43 -1.70
C SER A 100 -15.91 -10.68 -3.18
N HIS A 101 -14.90 -11.49 -3.52
CA HIS A 101 -14.59 -11.88 -4.89
C HIS A 101 -15.75 -12.63 -5.56
N GLU A 102 -16.34 -13.59 -4.88
CA GLU A 102 -17.52 -14.33 -5.35
C GLU A 102 -18.70 -13.39 -5.62
N LEU A 103 -18.97 -12.43 -4.72
CA LEU A 103 -20.04 -11.45 -4.92
C LEU A 103 -19.77 -10.50 -6.09
N ILE A 104 -18.51 -10.11 -6.33
CA ILE A 104 -18.14 -9.30 -7.50
C ILE A 104 -18.38 -10.10 -8.79
N ILE A 105 -17.96 -11.37 -8.84
CA ILE A 105 -18.17 -12.25 -9.99
C ILE A 105 -19.67 -12.47 -10.24
N GLN A 106 -20.45 -12.79 -9.20
CA GLN A 106 -21.90 -12.97 -9.32
C GLN A 106 -22.63 -11.69 -9.73
N GLY A 107 -22.09 -10.53 -9.35
CA GLY A 107 -22.59 -9.23 -9.78
C GLY A 107 -22.47 -8.99 -11.28
N GLY A 108 -21.55 -9.68 -11.97
CA GLY A 108 -21.41 -9.62 -13.42
C GLY A 108 -21.14 -8.20 -13.92
N PHE A 109 -20.20 -7.48 -13.30
CA PHE A 109 -19.86 -6.11 -13.67
C PHE A 109 -18.98 -6.07 -14.93
N LYS A 110 -19.29 -5.16 -15.87
CA LYS A 110 -18.41 -4.88 -17.02
C LYS A 110 -17.19 -4.08 -16.59
N LYS A 111 -16.05 -4.35 -17.22
CA LYS A 111 -14.79 -3.60 -17.01
C LYS A 111 -14.99 -2.09 -17.12
N GLN A 112 -15.75 -1.62 -18.11
CA GLN A 112 -16.02 -0.18 -18.28
C GLN A 112 -16.84 0.40 -17.12
N ALA A 113 -17.83 -0.34 -16.61
CA ALA A 113 -18.61 0.11 -15.46
C ALA A 113 -17.72 0.21 -14.20
N ILE A 114 -16.82 -0.76 -14.01
CA ILE A 114 -15.83 -0.71 -12.92
C ILE A 114 -14.91 0.50 -13.08
N ASP A 115 -14.40 0.76 -14.28
CA ASP A 115 -13.57 1.94 -14.57
C ASP A 115 -14.30 3.24 -14.22
N ASP A 116 -15.57 3.35 -14.62
CA ASP A 116 -16.43 4.50 -14.26
C ASP A 116 -16.62 4.59 -12.74
N TYR A 117 -16.78 3.48 -12.02
CA TYR A 117 -16.88 3.50 -10.56
C TYR A 117 -15.60 3.99 -9.90
N VAL A 118 -14.44 3.55 -10.39
CA VAL A 118 -13.13 3.98 -9.89
C VAL A 118 -12.94 5.48 -10.13
N ALA A 119 -13.37 6.01 -11.29
CA ALA A 119 -13.28 7.43 -11.59
C ALA A 119 -14.10 8.33 -10.63
N HIS A 120 -15.13 7.77 -9.97
CA HIS A 120 -16.02 8.50 -9.06
C HIS A 120 -15.93 8.04 -7.59
N CYS A 121 -15.02 7.13 -7.27
CA CYS A 121 -14.86 6.62 -5.91
C CYS A 121 -14.18 7.64 -4.97
N ASN A 122 -14.35 7.47 -3.65
CA ASN A 122 -13.70 8.31 -2.64
C ASN A 122 -12.35 7.72 -2.18
N ILE A 123 -11.57 7.14 -3.09
CA ILE A 123 -10.17 6.78 -2.83
C ILE A 123 -9.32 8.04 -3.01
N GLN A 124 -8.59 8.43 -1.98
CA GLN A 124 -7.70 9.59 -2.03
C GLN A 124 -6.30 9.16 -1.59
N LEU A 125 -5.26 9.55 -2.31
CA LEU A 125 -3.88 9.35 -1.84
C LEU A 125 -3.58 10.23 -0.62
N ARG A 126 -2.71 9.74 0.27
CA ARG A 126 -2.10 10.57 1.32
C ARG A 126 -1.42 11.79 0.69
N ASP A 127 -1.41 12.90 1.42
CA ASP A 127 -0.75 14.11 0.95
C ASP A 127 0.72 13.79 0.61
N ASN A 128 1.19 14.25 -0.55
CA ASN A 128 2.55 14.04 -1.08
C ASN A 128 2.92 12.59 -1.46
N ALA A 129 1.97 11.65 -1.54
CA ALA A 129 2.23 10.30 -2.04
C ALA A 129 2.56 10.31 -3.55
N ASP A 130 1.95 11.20 -4.34
CA ASP A 130 2.27 11.42 -5.76
C ASP A 130 3.71 11.90 -5.95
N ILE A 131 4.16 12.82 -5.09
CA ILE A 131 5.54 13.31 -5.06
C ILE A 131 6.50 12.15 -4.76
N MET A 132 6.16 11.30 -3.78
CA MET A 132 6.95 10.13 -3.41
C MET A 132 7.11 9.17 -4.60
N MET A 133 6.02 8.79 -5.26
CA MET A 133 6.02 7.91 -6.43
C MET A 133 6.85 8.49 -7.58
N LYS A 134 6.68 9.78 -7.87
CA LYS A 134 7.45 10.47 -8.93
C LYS A 134 8.95 10.49 -8.63
N LYS A 135 9.34 10.74 -7.38
CA LYS A 135 10.76 10.74 -6.97
C LYS A 135 11.38 9.35 -7.09
N MET A 136 10.66 8.29 -6.72
CA MET A 136 11.12 6.91 -6.90
C MET A 136 11.31 6.57 -8.39
N SER A 137 10.37 6.99 -9.25
CA SER A 137 10.50 6.81 -10.71
C SER A 137 11.75 7.52 -11.26
N ASN A 138 11.95 8.80 -10.90
CA ASN A 138 13.12 9.58 -11.33
C ASN A 138 14.47 8.97 -10.92
N HIS A 139 14.52 8.26 -9.78
CA HIS A 139 15.73 7.61 -9.28
C HIS A 139 15.80 6.12 -9.62
N SER A 140 14.88 5.61 -10.47
CA SER A 140 14.80 4.18 -10.82
C SER A 140 14.76 3.25 -9.61
N VAL A 141 14.08 3.67 -8.54
CA VAL A 141 13.86 2.87 -7.33
C VAL A 141 12.65 1.96 -7.58
N PRO A 142 12.78 0.63 -7.50
CA PRO A 142 11.67 -0.29 -7.64
C PRO A 142 10.65 -0.03 -6.54
N PHE A 143 9.40 0.15 -6.94
CA PHE A 143 8.28 0.38 -6.05
C PHE A 143 7.25 -0.73 -6.22
N ILE A 144 7.01 -1.48 -5.14
CA ILE A 144 6.06 -2.58 -5.13
C ILE A 144 4.86 -2.17 -4.29
N ILE A 145 3.70 -2.06 -4.94
CA ILE A 145 2.41 -1.94 -4.28
C ILE A 145 1.92 -3.36 -4.00
N PHE A 146 2.01 -3.79 -2.75
CA PHE A 146 1.68 -5.14 -2.31
C PHE A 146 0.43 -5.14 -1.45
N SER A 147 -0.72 -5.40 -2.07
CA SER A 147 -2.02 -5.14 -1.46
C SER A 147 -2.93 -6.37 -1.41
N ALA A 148 -3.60 -6.53 -0.27
CA ALA A 148 -4.71 -7.47 -0.11
C ALA A 148 -6.03 -6.94 -0.73
N GLY A 149 -6.01 -5.72 -1.27
CA GLY A 149 -7.08 -5.10 -2.03
C GLY A 149 -7.30 -5.76 -3.39
N ILE A 150 -7.83 -4.97 -4.33
CA ILE A 150 -8.09 -5.40 -5.71
C ILE A 150 -7.12 -4.67 -6.65
N GLY A 151 -6.13 -5.39 -7.17
CA GLY A 151 -5.06 -4.80 -7.98
C GLY A 151 -5.54 -4.13 -9.26
N THR A 152 -6.59 -4.64 -9.90
CA THR A 152 -7.20 -4.00 -11.07
C THR A 152 -7.78 -2.62 -10.73
N ILE A 153 -8.34 -2.45 -9.53
CA ILE A 153 -8.86 -1.16 -9.06
C ILE A 153 -7.71 -0.19 -8.78
N ILE A 154 -6.64 -0.66 -8.13
CA ILE A 154 -5.42 0.12 -7.91
C ILE A 154 -4.86 0.60 -9.24
N GLU A 155 -4.74 -0.30 -10.23
CA GLU A 155 -4.22 0.02 -11.55
C GLU A 155 -5.08 1.05 -12.28
N MET A 156 -6.42 0.88 -12.29
CA MET A 156 -7.36 1.84 -12.85
C MET A 156 -7.24 3.20 -12.15
N TYR A 157 -7.20 3.21 -10.81
CA TYR A 157 -7.08 4.43 -10.02
C TYR A 157 -5.81 5.21 -10.33
N LEU A 158 -4.66 4.53 -10.37
CA LEU A 158 -3.38 5.15 -10.72
C LEU A 158 -3.39 5.69 -12.16
N LYS A 159 -4.02 4.98 -13.11
CA LYS A 159 -4.20 5.49 -14.49
C LYS A 159 -5.10 6.73 -14.55
N HIS A 160 -6.21 6.76 -13.82
CA HIS A 160 -7.04 7.97 -13.72
C HIS A 160 -6.28 9.14 -13.09
N LYS A 161 -5.45 8.87 -12.07
CA LYS A 161 -4.73 9.90 -11.34
C LYS A 161 -3.52 10.45 -12.09
N PHE A 162 -2.76 9.59 -12.77
CA PHE A 162 -1.45 9.90 -13.34
C PHE A 162 -1.36 9.71 -14.86
N GLY A 163 -2.40 9.19 -15.50
CA GLY A 163 -2.44 8.84 -16.93
C GLY A 163 -1.80 7.49 -17.26
N ARG A 164 -0.94 6.96 -16.39
CA ARG A 164 -0.29 5.65 -16.52
C ARG A 164 0.19 5.13 -15.16
N VAL A 165 0.53 3.85 -15.11
CA VAL A 165 1.39 3.30 -14.05
C VAL A 165 2.84 3.43 -14.50
N GLU A 166 3.71 3.91 -13.62
CA GLU A 166 5.14 4.10 -13.92
C GLU A 166 5.87 2.76 -14.06
N GLU A 167 6.91 2.70 -14.90
CA GLU A 167 7.62 1.44 -15.23
C GLU A 167 8.38 0.84 -14.04
N ASN A 168 8.72 1.64 -13.04
CA ASN A 168 9.34 1.18 -11.79
C ASN A 168 8.30 0.68 -10.77
N THR A 169 7.00 0.79 -11.07
CA THR A 169 5.90 0.45 -10.16
C THR A 169 5.29 -0.90 -10.52
N HIS A 170 5.28 -1.82 -9.56
CA HIS A 170 4.74 -3.18 -9.69
C HIS A 170 3.58 -3.36 -8.75
N ILE A 171 2.44 -3.82 -9.27
CA ILE A 171 1.24 -4.07 -8.47
C ILE A 171 1.13 -5.58 -8.24
N VAL A 172 1.24 -6.00 -6.98
CA VAL A 172 1.09 -7.38 -6.51
C VAL A 172 -0.15 -7.43 -5.64
N SER A 173 -1.26 -7.91 -6.21
CA SER A 173 -2.57 -7.88 -5.55
C SER A 173 -3.56 -8.83 -6.25
N ASN A 174 -4.80 -8.88 -5.78
CA ASN A 174 -5.86 -9.70 -6.37
C ASN A 174 -6.36 -9.05 -7.69
N MET A 175 -5.98 -9.60 -8.83
CA MET A 175 -6.32 -9.07 -10.15
C MET A 175 -7.64 -9.68 -10.65
N MET A 176 -8.54 -8.85 -11.18
CA MET A 176 -9.77 -9.32 -11.84
C MET A 176 -9.46 -9.87 -13.24
N GLY A 177 -9.99 -11.05 -13.53
CA GLY A 177 -10.11 -11.59 -14.88
C GLY A 177 -11.43 -11.18 -15.54
N PHE A 178 -11.37 -10.92 -16.84
CA PHE A 178 -12.54 -10.56 -17.64
C PHE A 178 -12.74 -11.56 -18.78
N ASP A 179 -13.99 -11.91 -19.07
CA ASP A 179 -14.33 -12.72 -20.23
C ASP A 179 -14.27 -11.93 -21.56
N GLU A 180 -14.57 -12.61 -22.66
CA GLU A 180 -14.55 -12.03 -24.01
C GLU A 180 -15.54 -10.87 -24.19
N ASP A 181 -16.63 -10.86 -23.42
CA ASP A 181 -17.67 -9.82 -23.42
C ASP A 181 -17.35 -8.67 -22.45
N GLY A 182 -16.23 -8.77 -21.73
CA GLY A 182 -15.70 -7.76 -20.82
C GLY A 182 -16.33 -7.79 -19.42
N TYR A 183 -16.98 -8.88 -19.03
CA TYR A 183 -17.52 -9.08 -17.69
C TYR A 183 -16.49 -9.72 -16.75
N VAL A 184 -16.47 -9.30 -15.50
CA VAL A 184 -15.64 -9.94 -14.47
C VAL A 184 -16.08 -11.39 -14.26
N ASN A 185 -15.14 -12.33 -14.35
CA ASN A 185 -15.43 -13.76 -14.23
C ASN A 185 -14.48 -14.53 -13.31
N SER A 186 -13.35 -13.95 -12.90
CA SER A 186 -12.39 -14.58 -12.01
C SER A 186 -11.55 -13.56 -11.24
N PHE A 187 -10.80 -14.04 -10.25
CA PHE A 187 -9.69 -13.34 -9.63
C PHE A 187 -8.41 -14.18 -9.78
N SER A 188 -7.25 -13.53 -9.79
CA SER A 188 -5.96 -14.20 -9.87
C SER A 188 -5.65 -15.04 -8.63
N ASP A 189 -5.01 -16.19 -8.85
CA ASP A 189 -4.43 -17.02 -7.79
C ASP A 189 -2.91 -16.77 -7.65
N PRO A 190 -2.34 -16.92 -6.44
CA PRO A 190 -3.03 -17.20 -5.18
C PRO A 190 -3.75 -15.96 -4.64
N LEU A 191 -4.79 -16.19 -3.82
CA LEU A 191 -5.45 -15.12 -3.05
C LEU A 191 -4.44 -14.41 -2.15
N ILE A 192 -4.30 -13.09 -2.35
CA ILE A 192 -3.49 -12.22 -1.50
C ILE A 192 -4.39 -11.60 -0.43
N HIS A 193 -4.08 -11.89 0.83
CA HIS A 193 -4.72 -11.37 2.02
C HIS A 193 -3.65 -10.90 3.01
N VAL A 194 -4.04 -10.17 4.06
CA VAL A 194 -3.12 -9.49 5.00
C VAL A 194 -2.09 -10.43 5.65
N PHE A 195 -2.40 -11.72 5.77
CA PHE A 195 -1.51 -12.71 6.41
C PHE A 195 -0.61 -13.51 5.45
N CYS A 196 -0.82 -13.43 4.13
CA CYS A 196 -0.01 -14.16 3.15
C CYS A 196 0.91 -13.25 2.32
N LYS A 197 1.03 -11.97 2.68
CA LYS A 197 1.94 -11.04 2.01
C LYS A 197 3.39 -11.34 2.36
N ASN A 198 4.04 -12.19 1.56
CA ASN A 198 5.47 -12.45 1.65
C ASN A 198 6.06 -12.63 0.24
N SER A 199 7.38 -12.77 0.14
CA SER A 199 8.10 -12.89 -1.14
C SER A 199 7.62 -14.04 -2.04
N SER A 200 6.95 -15.08 -1.51
CA SER A 200 6.48 -16.22 -2.30
C SER A 200 5.41 -15.86 -3.34
N VAL A 201 4.76 -14.70 -3.21
CA VAL A 201 3.76 -14.21 -4.16
C VAL A 201 4.27 -13.03 -5.01
N MET A 202 5.56 -12.70 -4.92
CA MET A 202 6.17 -11.69 -5.79
C MET A 202 6.29 -12.20 -7.24
N PRO A 203 6.20 -11.31 -8.24
CA PRO A 203 6.32 -11.70 -9.64
C PRO A 203 7.66 -12.40 -9.89
N ALA A 204 7.63 -13.61 -10.44
CA ALA A 204 8.83 -14.34 -10.85
C ALA A 204 9.35 -13.87 -12.23
N ASP A 205 8.89 -12.73 -12.75
CA ASP A 205 9.30 -12.27 -14.07
C ASP A 205 10.74 -11.74 -14.05
N ARG A 206 11.41 -11.87 -15.20
CA ARG A 206 12.83 -11.53 -15.36
C ARG A 206 13.08 -10.03 -15.17
N THR A 207 12.16 -9.17 -15.60
CA THR A 207 12.32 -7.71 -15.55
C THR A 207 12.28 -7.24 -14.11
N PHE A 208 11.30 -7.71 -13.34
CA PHE A 208 11.18 -7.46 -11.91
C PHE A 208 12.40 -7.99 -11.16
N SER A 209 12.77 -9.25 -11.41
CA SER A 209 13.95 -9.87 -10.79
C SER A 209 15.23 -9.07 -11.03
N GLN A 210 15.44 -8.55 -12.25
CA GLN A 210 16.58 -7.70 -12.58
C GLN A 210 16.54 -6.34 -11.87
N GLN A 211 15.36 -5.74 -11.74
CA GLN A 211 15.21 -4.45 -11.05
C GLN A 211 15.50 -4.55 -9.55
N ILE A 212 15.15 -5.66 -8.89
CA ILE A 212 15.39 -5.86 -7.46
C ILE A 212 16.76 -6.49 -7.14
N HIS A 213 17.44 -7.07 -8.14
CA HIS A 213 18.71 -7.76 -7.92
C HIS A 213 19.78 -6.84 -7.32
N GLY A 214 20.43 -7.31 -6.25
CA GLY A 214 21.50 -6.57 -5.59
C GLY A 214 21.04 -5.40 -4.70
N ARG A 215 19.72 -5.15 -4.58
CA ARG A 215 19.16 -4.15 -3.67
C ARG A 215 18.97 -4.75 -2.28
N LYS A 216 19.71 -4.24 -1.30
CA LYS A 216 19.75 -4.77 0.07
C LYS A 216 18.94 -3.95 1.08
N ASN A 217 18.52 -2.74 0.73
CA ASN A 217 17.78 -1.85 1.62
C ASN A 217 16.30 -1.83 1.23
N VAL A 218 15.40 -2.17 2.15
CA VAL A 218 13.96 -2.27 1.91
C VAL A 218 13.20 -1.30 2.80
N MET A 219 12.60 -0.26 2.21
CA MET A 219 11.64 0.56 2.93
C MET A 219 10.27 -0.09 2.82
N LEU A 220 9.68 -0.42 3.96
CA LEU A 220 8.37 -1.06 4.05
C LEU A 220 7.37 -0.08 4.64
N LEU A 221 6.24 0.12 3.97
CA LEU A 221 5.12 0.96 4.41
C LEU A 221 3.86 0.09 4.57
N GLY A 222 3.18 0.20 5.70
CA GLY A 222 1.94 -0.54 5.95
C GLY A 222 1.11 0.03 7.08
N ASP A 223 -0.17 -0.30 7.13
CA ASP A 223 -1.09 0.14 8.19
C ASP A 223 -1.63 -1.03 9.02
N SER A 224 -1.32 -2.27 8.64
CA SER A 224 -1.61 -3.48 9.41
C SER A 224 -0.33 -4.14 9.93
N VAL A 225 -0.44 -4.95 10.98
CA VAL A 225 0.69 -5.76 11.48
C VAL A 225 1.15 -6.79 10.45
N GLY A 226 0.26 -7.28 9.58
CA GLY A 226 0.62 -8.22 8.52
C GLY A 226 1.59 -7.61 7.50
N ASP A 227 1.47 -6.30 7.26
CA ASP A 227 2.35 -5.60 6.33
C ASP A 227 3.80 -5.56 6.80
N ALA A 228 4.06 -5.62 8.11
CA ALA A 228 5.43 -5.68 8.64
C ALA A 228 6.21 -6.91 8.17
N PHE A 229 5.58 -7.88 7.51
CA PHE A 229 6.21 -9.12 7.02
C PHE A 229 6.26 -9.22 5.49
N MET A 230 5.94 -8.15 4.75
CA MET A 230 6.01 -8.13 3.28
C MET A 230 7.42 -8.39 2.72
N ASP A 231 8.46 -8.21 3.55
CA ASP A 231 9.87 -8.48 3.23
C ASP A 231 10.30 -9.93 3.50
N VAL A 232 9.44 -10.77 4.09
CA VAL A 232 9.80 -12.15 4.45
C VAL A 232 10.03 -13.02 3.21
N GLY A 233 11.22 -13.64 3.16
CA GLY A 233 11.66 -14.58 2.13
C GLY A 233 12.44 -13.96 0.96
N VAL A 234 12.77 -12.67 1.04
CA VAL A 234 13.85 -12.09 0.26
C VAL A 234 15.19 -12.45 0.93
N GLU A 235 16.24 -12.74 0.15
CA GLU A 235 17.51 -13.38 0.57
C GLU A 235 18.18 -12.82 1.85
N GLU A 236 19.02 -13.64 2.51
CA GLU A 236 19.56 -13.50 3.89
C GLU A 236 20.44 -12.25 4.21
N GLU A 237 20.45 -11.18 3.40
CA GLU A 237 21.30 -9.99 3.63
C GLU A 237 20.57 -8.63 3.50
N GLN A 238 19.28 -8.56 3.84
CA GLN A 238 18.51 -7.31 3.74
C GLN A 238 18.43 -6.49 5.04
N VAL A 239 18.41 -5.17 4.88
CA VAL A 239 18.12 -4.21 5.94
C VAL A 239 16.75 -3.60 5.65
N SER A 240 15.77 -3.92 6.49
CA SER A 240 14.42 -3.39 6.35
C SER A 240 14.17 -2.24 7.33
N LEU A 241 13.70 -1.11 6.79
CA LEU A 241 13.17 0.02 7.54
C LEU A 241 11.64 -0.01 7.44
N LYS A 242 10.95 -0.26 8.55
CA LYS A 242 9.50 -0.50 8.57
C LYS A 242 8.79 0.70 9.16
N ILE A 243 7.87 1.29 8.40
CA ILE A 243 7.06 2.45 8.78
C ILE A 243 5.59 2.01 8.83
N GLY A 244 4.99 2.09 10.01
CA GLY A 244 3.62 1.68 10.29
C GLY A 244 2.69 2.87 10.44
N PHE A 245 1.54 2.87 9.77
CA PHE A 245 0.50 3.88 9.94
C PHE A 245 -0.58 3.38 10.90
N VAL A 246 -0.81 4.08 12.00
CA VAL A 246 -1.90 3.79 12.95
C VAL A 246 -3.01 4.81 12.71
N ASN A 247 -4.05 4.36 12.01
CA ASN A 247 -5.15 5.22 11.55
C ASN A 247 -6.35 5.30 12.50
N HIS A 248 -6.44 4.41 13.49
CA HIS A 248 -7.53 4.36 14.46
C HIS A 248 -7.06 3.70 15.75
N ASP A 249 -7.85 3.81 16.82
CA ASP A 249 -7.60 3.16 18.12
C ASP A 249 -6.14 3.30 18.61
N ALA A 250 -5.54 4.48 18.44
CA ALA A 250 -4.11 4.70 18.72
C ALA A 250 -3.72 4.26 20.14
N ASP A 251 -4.56 4.55 21.14
CA ASP A 251 -4.39 4.17 22.54
C ASP A 251 -4.22 2.65 22.76
N LYS A 252 -4.67 1.83 21.81
CA LYS A 252 -4.59 0.37 21.87
C LYS A 252 -3.54 -0.22 20.92
N LEU A 253 -3.28 0.46 19.81
CA LEU A 253 -2.49 -0.10 18.72
C LEU A 253 -1.03 0.35 18.72
N VAL A 254 -0.70 1.55 19.21
CA VAL A 254 0.67 2.09 19.12
C VAL A 254 1.71 1.16 19.74
N ASP A 255 1.49 0.69 20.98
CA ASP A 255 2.43 -0.22 21.66
C ASP A 255 2.60 -1.55 20.90
N LYS A 256 1.52 -2.06 20.30
CA LYS A 256 1.56 -3.26 19.47
C LYS A 256 2.39 -3.00 18.20
N TYR A 257 2.16 -1.87 17.52
CA TYR A 257 2.83 -1.53 16.26
C TYR A 257 4.32 -1.26 16.48
N LEU A 258 4.69 -0.63 17.59
CA LEU A 258 6.09 -0.41 18.00
C LEU A 258 6.88 -1.72 18.23
N HIS A 259 6.22 -2.88 18.29
CA HIS A 259 6.89 -4.18 18.30
C HIS A 259 7.32 -4.64 16.89
N TYR A 260 6.62 -4.21 15.85
CA TYR A 260 6.79 -4.69 14.47
C TYR A 260 7.40 -3.64 13.52
N PHE A 261 7.21 -2.36 13.83
CA PHE A 261 7.65 -1.23 13.01
C PHE A 261 8.74 -0.42 13.71
N ASP A 262 9.67 0.13 12.93
CA ASP A 262 10.74 1.01 13.42
C ASP A 262 10.21 2.42 13.72
N ILE A 263 9.30 2.89 12.86
CA ILE A 263 8.60 4.18 12.98
C ILE A 263 7.10 3.91 12.94
N VAL A 264 6.36 4.43 13.90
CA VAL A 264 4.89 4.38 13.93
C VAL A 264 4.37 5.81 13.80
N LEU A 265 3.50 6.03 12.81
CA LEU A 265 2.88 7.31 12.49
C LEU A 265 1.40 7.27 12.89
N VAL A 266 1.01 8.08 13.87
CA VAL A 266 -0.36 8.12 14.40
C VAL A 266 -1.17 9.21 13.72
N ASP A 267 -2.27 8.83 13.07
CA ASP A 267 -3.20 9.74 12.36
C ASP A 267 -2.51 10.67 11.32
N ASP A 268 -1.37 10.24 10.75
CA ASP A 268 -0.62 11.03 9.78
C ASP A 268 -1.13 10.80 8.35
N GLN A 269 -2.04 11.64 7.84
CA GLN A 269 -2.59 11.57 6.48
C GLN A 269 -1.63 12.02 5.35
N SER A 270 -0.32 12.01 5.58
CA SER A 270 0.73 12.41 4.63
C SER A 270 1.77 11.30 4.36
N MET A 271 2.60 11.52 3.34
CA MET A 271 3.84 10.78 3.08
C MET A 271 5.09 11.63 3.39
N ASP A 272 4.99 12.60 4.30
CA ASP A 272 6.07 13.55 4.56
C ASP A 272 7.30 12.88 5.19
N ILE A 273 7.11 12.02 6.19
CA ILE A 273 8.21 11.28 6.83
C ILE A 273 8.90 10.32 5.83
N PRO A 274 8.17 9.45 5.08
CA PRO A 274 8.78 8.66 4.01
C PRO A 274 9.53 9.52 2.98
N ASN A 275 8.95 10.63 2.52
CA ASN A 275 9.60 11.53 1.57
C ASN A 275 10.89 12.13 2.12
N GLN A 276 10.92 12.57 3.39
CA GLN A 276 12.13 13.11 4.01
C GLN A 276 13.26 12.07 4.07
N ILE A 277 12.92 10.82 4.39
CA ILE A 277 13.88 9.71 4.40
C ILE A 277 14.42 9.45 2.98
N LEU A 278 13.54 9.41 1.97
CA LEU A 278 13.94 9.24 0.57
C LEU A 278 14.86 10.39 0.10
N GLU A 279 14.56 11.64 0.43
CA GLU A 279 15.43 12.78 0.11
C GLU A 279 16.84 12.62 0.69
N ALA A 280 16.94 12.16 1.93
CA ALA A 280 18.23 11.92 2.57
C ALA A 280 19.03 10.80 1.89
N ILE A 281 18.34 9.78 1.36
CA ILE A 281 18.96 8.70 0.59
C ILE A 281 19.47 9.23 -0.76
N TYR A 282 18.69 10.06 -1.44
CA TYR A 282 19.04 10.61 -2.74
C TYR A 282 20.17 11.66 -2.67
N ALA A 283 20.26 12.42 -1.56
CA ALA A 283 21.24 13.50 -1.39
C ALA A 283 22.72 13.07 -1.49
N LYS A 284 23.05 11.78 -1.33
CA LYS A 284 24.41 11.25 -1.44
C LYS A 284 24.74 10.63 -2.81
N SER A 285 23.82 10.63 -3.77
CA SER A 285 24.00 9.95 -5.06
C SER A 285 24.78 10.77 -6.11
N TYR A 286 25.72 11.62 -5.70
CA TYR A 286 26.57 12.45 -6.58
C TYR A 286 28.05 12.24 -6.29
#